data_AF-A0A976DXU5-F1
#
_entry.id   AF-A0A976DXU5-F1
#
_cell.length_a   1.000
_cell.length_b   1.000
_cell.length_c   1.000
_cell.angle_alpha   90.00
_cell.angle_beta   90.00
_cell.angle_gamma   90.00
#
_symmetry.space_group_name_H-M   'P 1'
#
loop_
_entity.id
_entity.type
_entity.pdbx_description
1 polymer ?
#
loop_
_entity_poly.entity_id
_entity_poly.type
_entity_poly.pdbx_seq_one_letter_code
_entity_poly.pdbx_strand_id
1 'polypeptide(L)'
;MSDDLKAWEALAAKDLKGAGPESLTWATLEGIAVKPLYTAADTAGLAHMGSLPGLAPFTRGVRATMYAGRPWTIRQYAGFST
;
A
#
# COMPACT_ATOMS: atom_id res chain seq x y z
N MET A 1 6.56 16.81 -12.28
CA MET A 1 5.62 15.79 -11.76
C MET A 1 4.65 15.29 -12.82
N SER A 2 3.77 16.11 -13.42
CA SER A 2 2.91 15.62 -14.52
C SER A 2 3.71 15.22 -15.76
N ASP A 3 4.79 15.95 -16.06
CA ASP A 3 5.65 15.66 -17.20
C ASP A 3 6.49 14.38 -17.01
N ASP A 4 6.94 14.12 -15.78
CA ASP A 4 7.69 12.90 -15.45
C ASP A 4 6.83 11.64 -15.60
N LEU A 5 5.54 11.74 -15.23
CA LEU A 5 4.59 10.63 -15.38
C LEU A 5 4.35 10.28 -16.85
N LYS A 6 4.18 11.30 -17.71
CA LYS A 6 4.05 11.09 -19.16
C LYS A 6 5.32 10.51 -19.78
N ALA A 7 6.48 10.96 -19.33
CA ALA A 7 7.76 10.39 -19.75
C ALA A 7 7.86 8.90 -19.36
N TRP A 8 7.43 8.55 -18.15
CA TRP A 8 7.37 7.17 -17.70
C TRP A 8 6.38 6.34 -18.50
N GLU A 9 5.17 6.84 -18.79
CA GLU A 9 4.19 6.12 -19.62
C GLU A 9 4.75 5.80 -21.01
N ALA A 10 5.47 6.74 -21.62
CA ALA A 10 6.12 6.51 -22.91
C ALA A 10 7.23 5.45 -22.84
N LEU A 11 8.02 5.43 -21.77
CA LEU A 11 9.04 4.40 -21.55
C LEU A 11 8.41 3.03 -21.30
N ALA A 12 7.38 2.96 -20.46
CA ALA A 12 6.64 1.74 -20.18
C ALA A 12 5.99 1.16 -21.44
N ALA A 13 5.36 2.01 -22.27
CA ALA A 13 4.80 1.58 -23.54
C ALA A 13 5.87 1.03 -24.50
N LYS A 14 7.07 1.61 -24.50
CA LYS A 14 8.21 1.10 -25.29
C LYS A 14 8.64 -0.30 -24.80
N ASP A 15 8.78 -0.49 -23.49
CA ASP A 15 9.18 -1.77 -22.91
C ASP A 15 8.13 -2.87 -23.11
N LEU A 16 6.85 -2.48 -23.09
CA LEU A 16 5.70 -3.34 -23.34
C LEU A 16 5.36 -3.51 -24.84
N LYS A 17 6.25 -3.08 -25.74
CA LYS A 17 6.11 -3.23 -27.20
C LYS A 17 4.81 -2.64 -27.75
N GLY A 18 4.39 -1.50 -27.21
CA GLY A 18 3.20 -0.77 -27.63
C GLY A 18 1.93 -1.12 -26.85
N ALA A 19 1.95 -2.12 -25.96
CA ALA A 19 0.88 -2.26 -24.98
C ALA A 19 1.00 -1.16 -23.91
N GLY A 20 -0.14 -0.65 -23.44
CA GLY A 20 -0.13 0.38 -22.42
C GLY A 20 0.17 -0.16 -21.01
N PRO A 21 0.57 0.70 -20.07
CA PRO A 21 0.87 0.31 -18.69
C PRO A 21 -0.31 -0.36 -17.98
N GLU A 22 -1.55 -0.09 -18.40
CA GLU A 22 -2.76 -0.72 -17.86
C GLU A 22 -2.77 -2.24 -18.00
N SER A 23 -2.05 -2.80 -18.97
CA SER A 23 -1.88 -4.25 -19.13
C SER A 23 -1.16 -4.91 -17.95
N LEU A 24 -0.45 -4.12 -17.14
CA LEU A 24 0.22 -4.56 -15.91
C LEU A 24 -0.66 -4.43 -14.66
N THR A 25 -1.92 -4.00 -14.80
CA THR A 25 -2.84 -3.87 -13.66
C THR A 25 -3.11 -5.24 -13.05
N TRP A 26 -2.85 -5.37 -11.76
CA TRP A 26 -3.15 -6.59 -11.02
C TRP A 26 -4.55 -6.51 -10.40
N ALA A 27 -5.43 -7.42 -10.81
CA ALA A 27 -6.71 -7.66 -10.13
C ALA A 27 -6.48 -8.57 -8.92
N THR A 28 -6.55 -8.01 -7.71
CA THR A 28 -6.43 -8.80 -6.48
C THR A 28 -7.67 -9.68 -6.28
N LEU A 29 -7.56 -10.68 -5.40
CA LEU A 29 -8.69 -11.58 -5.07
C LEU A 29 -9.87 -10.82 -4.42
N GLU A 30 -9.59 -9.66 -3.83
CA GLU A 30 -10.56 -8.74 -3.24
C GLU A 30 -11.26 -7.85 -4.29
N GLY A 31 -10.93 -7.99 -5.58
CA GLY A 31 -11.52 -7.21 -6.66
C GLY A 31 -10.95 -5.79 -6.79
N ILE A 32 -9.76 -5.54 -6.24
CA ILE A 32 -9.10 -4.23 -6.31
C ILE A 32 -8.14 -4.22 -7.50
N ALA A 33 -8.24 -3.18 -8.33
CA ALA A 33 -7.31 -2.94 -9.44
C ALA A 33 -6.06 -2.20 -8.93
N VAL A 34 -4.95 -2.92 -8.80
CA VAL A 34 -3.66 -2.37 -8.36
C VAL A 34 -2.92 -1.80 -9.57
N LYS A 35 -2.67 -0.48 -9.54
CA LYS A 35 -1.93 0.22 -10.59
C LYS A 35 -0.47 -0.26 -10.61
N PRO A 36 0.19 -0.28 -11.77
CA PRO A 36 1.61 -0.62 -11.87
C PRO A 36 2.55 0.41 -11.25
N LEU A 37 2.07 1.64 -11.02
CA LEU A 37 2.82 2.73 -10.38
C LEU A 37 1.86 3.58 -9.55
N TYR A 38 2.31 3.95 -8.35
CA TYR A 38 1.63 4.93 -7.48
C TYR A 38 2.58 6.10 -7.22
N THR A 39 2.01 7.29 -7.08
CA THR A 39 2.72 8.55 -6.91
C THR A 39 2.20 9.31 -5.69
N ALA A 40 2.83 10.45 -5.37
CA ALA A 40 2.33 11.34 -4.33
C ALA A 40 0.89 11.81 -4.61
N ALA A 41 0.48 11.92 -5.89
CA ALA A 41 -0.88 12.30 -6.25
C ALA A 41 -1.92 11.26 -5.79
N ASP A 42 -1.56 9.96 -5.77
CA ASP A 42 -2.46 8.89 -5.36
C ASP A 42 -2.72 8.86 -3.84
N THR A 43 -1.89 9.54 -3.05
CA THR A 43 -2.07 9.68 -1.59
C THR A 43 -2.56 11.07 -1.18
N ALA A 44 -2.72 11.98 -2.15
CA ALA A 44 -3.17 13.34 -1.88
C ALA A 44 -4.62 13.34 -1.37
N GLY A 45 -4.87 14.08 -0.28
CA GLY A 45 -6.22 14.25 0.27
C GLY A 45 -6.78 13.06 1.05
N LEU A 46 -6.01 12.00 1.28
CA LEU A 46 -6.42 10.90 2.15
C LEU A 46 -6.60 11.41 3.59
N ALA A 47 -7.81 11.26 4.15
CA ALA A 47 -8.22 11.89 5.42
C ALA A 47 -7.38 11.51 6.65
N HIS A 48 -6.69 10.37 6.60
CA HIS A 48 -5.86 9.86 7.70
C HIS A 48 -4.36 10.20 7.52
N MET A 49 -3.98 10.85 6.43
CA MET A 49 -2.61 11.32 6.23
C MET A 49 -2.28 12.38 7.29
N GLY A 50 -1.19 12.16 8.02
CA GLY A 50 -0.80 13.01 9.15
C GLY A 50 -1.34 12.57 10.52
N SER A 51 -2.16 11.52 10.60
CA SER A 51 -2.54 10.93 11.89
C SER A 51 -1.32 10.36 12.64
N LEU A 52 -1.46 10.23 13.96
CA LEU A 52 -0.44 9.66 14.86
C LEU A 52 -0.95 8.34 15.46
N PRO A 53 -0.06 7.35 15.68
CA PRO A 53 -0.43 6.12 16.36
C PRO A 53 -0.92 6.40 17.79
N GLY A 54 -1.86 5.59 18.27
CA GLY A 54 -2.48 5.77 19.59
C GLY A 54 -3.60 6.83 19.65
N LEU A 55 -3.92 7.50 18.54
CA LEU A 55 -5.04 8.44 18.42
C LEU A 55 -6.08 7.94 17.41
N ALA A 56 -7.35 8.22 17.66
CA ALA A 56 -8.43 7.87 16.73
C ALA A 56 -8.20 8.52 15.34
N PRO A 57 -8.53 7.84 14.23
CA PRO A 57 -9.21 6.54 14.13
C PRO A 57 -8.26 5.32 14.20
N PHE A 58 -7.05 5.48 14.75
CA PHE A 58 -6.07 4.42 15.00
C PHE A 58 -5.53 3.73 13.75
N THR A 59 -5.64 4.36 12.57
CA THR A 59 -5.12 3.83 11.28
C THR A 59 -3.64 3.46 11.35
N ARG A 60 -2.84 4.20 12.14
CA ARG A 60 -1.40 3.93 12.34
C ARG A 60 -1.07 3.05 13.54
N GLY A 61 -2.08 2.52 14.22
CA GLY A 61 -1.94 1.65 15.38
C GLY A 61 -2.62 2.20 16.64
N VAL A 62 -2.96 1.29 17.55
CA VAL A 62 -3.74 1.58 18.77
C VAL A 62 -2.89 2.05 19.96
N ARG A 63 -1.55 1.95 19.87
CA ARG A 63 -0.62 2.40 20.92
C ARG A 63 0.32 3.46 20.35
N ALA A 64 0.65 4.49 21.13
CA ALA A 64 1.53 5.57 20.68
C ALA A 64 2.94 5.09 20.28
N THR A 65 3.48 4.09 20.98
CA THR A 65 4.86 3.60 20.77
C THR A 65 4.95 2.31 19.95
N MET A 66 3.82 1.64 19.69
CA MET A 66 3.72 0.36 18.97
C MET A 66 4.87 -0.62 19.33
N TYR A 67 5.51 -1.22 18.33
CA TYR A 67 6.54 -2.24 18.49
C TYR A 67 7.92 -1.68 18.85
N ALA A 68 8.12 -0.35 18.79
CA ALA A 68 9.31 0.27 19.36
C ALA A 68 9.29 0.25 20.89
N GLY A 69 8.10 0.27 21.51
CA GLY A 69 7.93 0.13 22.96
C GLY A 69 7.74 -1.31 23.44
N ARG A 70 6.87 -2.08 22.77
CA ARG A 70 6.63 -3.50 23.08
C ARG A 70 6.34 -4.29 21.81
N PRO A 71 7.16 -5.30 21.46
CA PRO A 71 6.93 -6.15 20.29
C PRO A 71 5.57 -6.87 20.32
N TRP A 72 5.11 -7.33 19.16
CA TRP A 72 3.92 -8.18 19.10
C TRP A 72 4.13 -9.48 19.89
N THR A 73 3.05 -10.00 20.46
CA THR A 73 3.12 -11.27 21.19
C THR A 73 3.18 -12.42 20.18
N ILE A 74 4.25 -13.23 20.22
CA ILE A 74 4.28 -14.52 19.52
C ILE A 74 3.29 -15.43 20.25
N ARG A 75 2.23 -15.85 19.55
CA ARG A 75 1.16 -16.68 20.12
C ARG A 75 1.01 -17.94 19.27
N GLN A 76 1.74 -18.98 19.65
CA GLN A 76 1.56 -20.31 19.08
C GLN A 76 0.32 -20.94 19.71
N TYR A 77 -0.63 -21.34 18.86
CA TYR A 77 -1.76 -22.16 19.30
C TYR A 77 -1.26 -23.60 19.38
N ALA A 78 -1.16 -24.11 20.60
CA ALA A 78 -0.70 -25.46 20.88
C ALA A 78 -1.70 -26.15 21.81
N GLY A 79 -1.95 -27.42 21.53
CA GLY A 79 -2.82 -28.30 22.27
C GLY A 79 -2.68 -29.71 21.70
N PHE A 80 -2.73 -30.71 22.58
CA PHE A 80 -2.76 -32.11 22.17
C PHE A 80 -4.19 -32.64 22.37
N SER A 81 -4.61 -33.58 21.52
CA SER A 81 -5.82 -34.38 21.78
C SER A 81 -5.60 -35.28 22.99
N THR A 82 -6.70 -35.73 23.61
CA THR A 82 -6.72 -36.92 24.46
C THR A 82 -6.63 -38.18 23.62
#